data_AF-A0A3B8S6D1-F1
#
_entry.id   AF-A0A3B8S6D1-F1
#
_cell.length_a   1.000
_cell.length_b   1.000
_cell.length_c   1.000
_cell.angle_alpha   90.00
_cell.angle_beta   90.00
_cell.angle_gamma   90.00
#
_symmetry.space_group_name_H-M   'P 1'
#
loop_
_entity.id
_entity.type
_entity.pdbx_description
1 polymer ?
#
loop_
_entity_poly.entity_id
_entity_poly.type
_entity_poly.pdbx_seq_one_letter_code
_entity_poly.pdbx_strand_id
1 'polypeptide(L)'
;MDNIRRLKSSSHSRKIFTLSIAVLVCATLFFIVSTFIFLRDADRDAKYLEMASDMRVLLHQISTSSRAATAGDSSAFSTLQKATDRFDRSYRILQTGDSQLPGVGMMMKAELQALGGIWLSVKNNSETIVNNRDRILFLHDVAKTLNESIPELQREYNRVVEVLLDRNASNEQIVYAQKQLLLAERIARNVDKMLSGGEATSQAADQFNLDASIFGGVLAGMLEGDK
;
A
#
# COMPACT_ATOMS: atom_id res chain seq x y z
N MET A 1 -63.73 -59.28 39.84
CA MET A 1 -63.43 -58.70 38.50
C MET A 1 -62.28 -57.68 38.60
N ASP A 2 -61.20 -57.97 39.34
CA ASP A 2 -60.15 -56.97 39.65
C ASP A 2 -58.78 -57.22 38.98
N ASN A 3 -58.59 -58.37 38.31
CA ASN A 3 -57.28 -58.71 37.74
C ASN A 3 -57.04 -58.15 36.31
N ILE A 4 -58.08 -57.64 35.63
CA ILE A 4 -57.97 -57.09 34.27
C ILE A 4 -57.64 -55.58 34.28
N ARG A 5 -57.98 -54.85 35.36
CA ARG A 5 -57.65 -53.41 35.51
C ARG A 5 -56.17 -53.13 35.77
N ARG A 6 -55.42 -54.03 36.44
CA ARG A 6 -53.98 -53.87 36.71
C ARG A 6 -53.10 -54.00 35.46
N LEU A 7 -53.49 -54.83 34.48
CA LEU A 7 -52.70 -55.03 33.26
C LEU A 7 -52.75 -53.82 32.31
N LYS A 8 -53.91 -53.14 32.20
CA LYS A 8 -54.09 -51.94 31.35
C LYS A 8 -53.33 -50.71 31.90
N SER A 9 -53.24 -50.57 33.23
CA SER A 9 -52.44 -49.53 33.89
C SER A 9 -50.93 -49.70 33.65
N SER A 10 -50.43 -50.95 33.71
CA SER A 10 -48.99 -51.23 33.52
C SER A 10 -48.49 -51.02 32.08
N SER A 11 -49.38 -51.15 31.07
CA SER A 11 -49.04 -50.91 29.66
C SER A 11 -49.04 -49.41 29.36
N HIS A 12 -49.97 -48.65 29.93
CA HIS A 12 -50.03 -47.19 29.76
C HIS A 12 -48.87 -46.49 30.46
N SER A 13 -48.52 -46.90 31.69
CA SER A 13 -47.36 -46.40 32.42
C SER A 13 -46.03 -46.70 31.71
N ARG A 14 -45.86 -47.90 31.16
CA ARG A 14 -44.67 -48.25 30.35
C ARG A 14 -44.58 -47.43 29.07
N LYS A 15 -45.70 -47.20 28.36
CA LYS A 15 -45.74 -46.36 27.15
C LYS A 15 -45.44 -44.89 27.44
N ILE A 16 -45.97 -44.35 28.53
CA ILE A 16 -45.66 -42.98 28.98
C ILE A 16 -44.18 -42.88 29.36
N PHE A 17 -43.64 -43.85 30.08
CA PHE A 17 -42.23 -43.89 30.44
C PHE A 17 -41.30 -43.96 29.22
N THR A 18 -41.62 -44.81 28.23
CA THR A 18 -40.84 -44.87 26.97
C THR A 18 -40.97 -43.59 26.13
N LEU A 19 -42.14 -42.95 26.13
CA LEU A 19 -42.35 -41.68 25.44
C LEU A 19 -41.54 -40.56 26.10
N SER A 20 -41.53 -40.49 27.43
CA SER A 20 -40.74 -39.52 28.19
C SER A 20 -39.24 -39.69 27.94
N ILE A 21 -38.75 -40.93 27.86
CA ILE A 21 -37.34 -41.21 27.51
C ILE A 21 -37.04 -40.78 26.07
N ALA A 22 -37.91 -41.07 25.11
CA ALA A 22 -37.71 -40.68 23.71
C ALA A 22 -37.67 -39.15 23.53
N VAL A 23 -38.57 -38.41 24.22
CA VAL A 23 -38.58 -36.95 24.21
C VAL A 23 -37.30 -36.39 24.83
N LEU A 24 -36.82 -36.97 25.92
CA LEU A 24 -35.60 -36.54 26.60
C LEU A 24 -34.36 -36.74 25.72
N VAL A 25 -34.25 -37.87 25.03
CA VAL A 25 -33.16 -38.15 24.08
C VAL A 25 -33.19 -37.17 22.90
N CYS A 26 -34.37 -36.87 22.34
CA CYS A 26 -34.51 -35.87 21.28
C CYS A 26 -34.12 -34.46 21.74
N ALA A 27 -34.51 -34.06 22.96
CA ALA A 27 -34.13 -32.77 23.53
C ALA A 27 -32.62 -32.67 23.75
N THR A 28 -31.96 -33.74 24.22
CA THR A 28 -30.50 -33.78 24.38
C THR A 28 -29.79 -33.70 23.02
N LEU A 29 -30.26 -34.42 21.99
CA LEU A 29 -29.70 -34.34 20.64
C LEU A 29 -29.87 -32.94 20.05
N PHE A 30 -31.04 -32.32 20.22
CA PHE A 30 -31.28 -30.94 19.80
C PHE A 30 -30.36 -29.96 20.53
N PHE A 31 -30.16 -30.14 21.84
CA PHE A 31 -29.21 -29.33 22.62
C PHE A 31 -27.77 -29.50 22.12
N ILE A 32 -27.31 -30.73 21.87
CA ILE A 32 -25.97 -30.98 21.33
C ILE A 32 -25.79 -30.34 19.95
N VAL A 33 -26.76 -30.47 19.05
CA VAL A 33 -26.72 -29.85 17.72
C VAL A 33 -26.74 -28.33 17.83
N SER A 34 -27.58 -27.77 18.71
CA SER A 34 -27.67 -26.33 18.96
C SER A 34 -26.36 -25.79 19.55
N THR A 35 -25.79 -26.44 20.55
CA THR A 35 -24.48 -26.11 21.12
C THR A 35 -23.37 -26.24 20.08
N PHE A 36 -23.39 -27.27 19.23
CA PHE A 36 -22.40 -27.44 18.17
C PHE A 36 -22.50 -26.33 17.11
N ILE A 37 -23.72 -25.93 16.71
CA ILE A 37 -23.94 -24.78 15.82
C ILE A 37 -23.47 -23.50 16.48
N PHE A 38 -23.85 -23.25 17.74
CA PHE A 38 -23.45 -22.06 18.49
C PHE A 38 -21.94 -21.95 18.67
N LEU A 39 -21.26 -23.04 19.03
CA LEU A 39 -19.79 -23.08 19.12
C LEU A 39 -19.12 -22.84 17.76
N ARG A 40 -19.65 -23.46 16.69
CA ARG A 40 -19.16 -23.25 15.32
C ARG A 40 -19.36 -21.81 14.85
N ASP A 41 -20.47 -21.18 15.21
CA ASP A 41 -20.77 -19.80 14.85
C ASP A 41 -19.90 -18.83 15.67
N ALA A 42 -19.66 -19.10 16.95
CA ALA A 42 -18.72 -18.34 17.78
C ALA A 42 -17.26 -18.41 17.25
N ASP A 43 -16.80 -19.59 16.80
CA ASP A 43 -15.48 -19.75 16.17
C ASP A 43 -15.38 -18.98 14.83
N ARG A 44 -16.47 -18.92 14.07
CA ARG A 44 -16.54 -18.16 12.82
C ARG A 44 -16.53 -16.65 13.08
N ASP A 45 -17.31 -16.20 14.04
CA ASP A 45 -17.35 -14.79 14.44
C ASP A 45 -15.98 -14.32 14.94
N ALA A 46 -15.28 -15.15 15.72
CA ALA A 46 -13.91 -14.88 16.14
C ALA A 46 -12.96 -14.74 14.93
N LYS A 47 -13.06 -15.63 13.94
CA LYS A 47 -12.26 -15.54 12.70
C LYS A 47 -12.58 -14.32 11.85
N TYR A 48 -13.84 -13.91 11.73
CA TYR A 48 -14.19 -12.67 11.03
C TYR A 48 -13.67 -11.43 11.77
N LEU A 49 -13.71 -11.43 13.10
CA LEU A 49 -13.18 -10.35 13.92
C LEU A 49 -11.65 -10.25 13.81
N GLU A 50 -10.96 -11.40 13.82
CA GLU A 50 -9.52 -11.49 13.57
C GLU A 50 -9.19 -10.96 12.18
N MET A 51 -9.89 -11.42 11.13
CA MET A 51 -9.68 -10.96 9.76
C MET A 51 -9.92 -9.46 9.61
N ALA A 52 -10.97 -8.91 10.22
CA ALA A 52 -11.23 -7.47 10.22
C ALA A 52 -10.11 -6.69 10.93
N SER A 53 -9.55 -7.24 12.02
CA SER A 53 -8.44 -6.65 12.75
C SER A 53 -7.15 -6.67 11.93
N ASP A 54 -6.84 -7.80 11.29
CA ASP A 54 -5.74 -7.96 10.35
C ASP A 54 -5.84 -6.98 9.19
N MET A 55 -7.03 -6.80 8.62
CA MET A 55 -7.26 -5.83 7.55
C MET A 55 -6.95 -4.40 7.99
N ARG A 56 -7.20 -4.01 9.26
CA ARG A 56 -6.78 -2.70 9.78
C ARG A 56 -5.27 -2.57 9.87
N VAL A 57 -4.58 -3.62 10.33
CA VAL A 57 -3.11 -3.65 10.39
C VAL A 57 -2.53 -3.53 8.98
N LEU A 58 -3.10 -4.25 8.01
CA LEU A 58 -2.69 -4.18 6.61
C LEU A 58 -2.90 -2.77 6.02
N LEU A 59 -4.00 -2.08 6.34
CA LEU A 59 -4.19 -0.68 5.91
C LEU A 59 -3.14 0.25 6.49
N HIS A 60 -2.77 0.07 7.77
CA HIS A 60 -1.69 0.83 8.36
C HIS A 60 -0.35 0.55 7.66
N GLN A 61 -0.09 -0.73 7.37
CA GLN A 61 1.11 -1.15 6.64
C GLN A 61 1.14 -0.57 5.23
N ILE A 62 0.02 -0.57 4.49
CA ILE A 62 -0.12 0.07 3.17
C ILE A 62 0.18 1.57 3.28
N SER A 63 -0.40 2.28 4.25
CA SER A 63 -0.15 3.71 4.45
C SER A 63 1.32 4.03 4.73
N THR A 64 1.96 3.28 5.63
CA THR A 64 3.36 3.51 6.01
C THR A 64 4.32 3.11 4.90
N SER A 65 4.12 1.95 4.27
CA SER A 65 4.96 1.48 3.16
C SER A 65 4.79 2.31 1.88
N SER A 66 3.59 2.83 1.60
CA SER A 66 3.39 3.78 0.49
C SER A 66 4.25 5.02 0.65
N ARG A 67 4.23 5.64 1.85
CA ARG A 67 5.04 6.82 2.15
C ARG A 67 6.53 6.55 2.04
N ALA A 68 6.99 5.42 2.60
CA ALA A 68 8.39 5.02 2.53
C ALA A 68 8.84 4.72 1.09
N ALA A 69 8.01 4.04 0.30
CA ALA A 69 8.28 3.76 -1.10
C ALA A 69 8.38 5.04 -1.94
N THR A 70 7.46 5.98 -1.77
CA THR A 70 7.54 7.31 -2.44
C THR A 70 8.74 8.14 -1.97
N ALA A 71 9.23 7.89 -0.76
CA ALA A 71 10.45 8.50 -0.22
C ALA A 71 11.75 7.79 -0.64
N GLY A 72 11.68 6.79 -1.54
CA GLY A 72 12.85 6.13 -2.10
C GLY A 72 13.33 4.90 -1.35
N ASP A 73 12.58 4.39 -0.36
CA ASP A 73 12.93 3.13 0.30
C ASP A 73 12.61 1.93 -0.61
N SER A 74 13.66 1.33 -1.17
CA SER A 74 13.56 0.18 -2.07
C SER A 74 12.86 -1.04 -1.45
N SER A 75 12.96 -1.23 -0.13
CA SER A 75 12.37 -2.37 0.58
C SER A 75 10.87 -2.18 0.85
N ALA A 76 10.43 -0.92 0.94
CA ALA A 76 9.04 -0.57 1.17
C ALA A 76 8.11 -0.98 0.02
N PHE A 77 8.60 -1.01 -1.23
CA PHE A 77 7.81 -1.46 -2.39
C PHE A 77 7.31 -2.90 -2.25
N SER A 78 8.18 -3.83 -1.83
CA SER A 78 7.77 -5.23 -1.60
C SER A 78 6.79 -5.34 -0.43
N THR A 79 6.99 -4.53 0.60
CA THR A 79 6.10 -4.47 1.77
C THR A 79 4.71 -3.96 1.38
N LEU A 80 4.65 -2.90 0.56
CA LEU A 80 3.41 -2.34 0.02
C LEU A 80 2.66 -3.38 -0.82
N GLN A 81 3.34 -4.01 -1.77
CA GLN A 81 2.73 -5.03 -2.63
C GLN A 81 2.14 -6.19 -1.81
N LYS A 82 2.92 -6.76 -0.88
CA LYS A 82 2.45 -7.85 -0.02
C LYS A 82 1.26 -7.46 0.85
N ALA A 83 1.27 -6.25 1.42
CA ALA A 83 0.17 -5.78 2.25
C ALA A 83 -1.10 -5.58 1.42
N THR A 84 -0.97 -5.02 0.23
CA THR A 84 -2.07 -4.84 -0.73
C THR A 84 -2.66 -6.18 -1.18
N ASP A 85 -1.82 -7.13 -1.56
CA ASP A 85 -2.26 -8.47 -1.99
C ASP A 85 -2.98 -9.24 -0.88
N ARG A 86 -2.48 -9.12 0.37
CA ARG A 86 -3.11 -9.75 1.54
C ARG A 86 -4.46 -9.12 1.83
N PHE A 87 -4.59 -7.81 1.79
CA PHE A 87 -5.87 -7.14 2.01
C PHE A 87 -6.88 -7.53 0.92
N ASP A 88 -6.45 -7.54 -0.35
CA ASP A 88 -7.28 -7.95 -1.50
C ASP A 88 -7.79 -9.39 -1.34
N ARG A 89 -6.94 -10.29 -0.83
CA ARG A 89 -7.32 -11.67 -0.51
C ARG A 89 -8.34 -11.73 0.62
N SER A 90 -8.12 -11.04 1.74
CA SER A 90 -9.08 -11.01 2.85
C SER A 90 -10.43 -10.44 2.41
N TYR A 91 -10.42 -9.38 1.59
CA TYR A 91 -11.64 -8.80 1.03
C TYR A 91 -12.41 -9.82 0.16
N ARG A 92 -11.71 -10.56 -0.72
CA ARG A 92 -12.35 -11.63 -1.50
C ARG A 92 -12.94 -12.74 -0.63
N ILE A 93 -12.23 -13.16 0.43
CA ILE A 93 -12.74 -14.17 1.36
C ILE A 93 -14.03 -13.67 2.04
N LEU A 94 -14.11 -12.40 2.44
CA LEU A 94 -15.36 -11.85 2.99
C LEU A 94 -16.50 -11.83 1.97
N GLN A 95 -16.21 -11.58 0.69
CA GLN A 95 -17.22 -11.56 -0.37
C GLN A 95 -17.74 -12.95 -0.73
N THR A 96 -16.85 -13.89 -1.04
CA THR A 96 -17.21 -15.20 -1.63
C THR A 96 -17.03 -16.38 -0.70
N GLY A 97 -16.31 -16.19 0.41
CA GLY A 97 -15.86 -17.27 1.27
C GLY A 97 -14.65 -18.00 0.69
N ASP A 98 -14.16 -18.95 1.48
CA ASP A 98 -13.16 -19.94 1.11
C ASP A 98 -13.51 -21.32 1.69
N SER A 99 -12.56 -22.26 1.70
CA SER A 99 -12.75 -23.60 2.27
C SER A 99 -13.01 -23.63 3.78
N GLN A 100 -12.70 -22.55 4.51
CA GLN A 100 -12.76 -22.48 5.98
C GLN A 100 -13.86 -21.55 6.48
N LEU A 101 -14.18 -20.49 5.74
CA LEU A 101 -15.12 -19.44 6.10
C LEU A 101 -16.13 -19.22 4.97
N PRO A 102 -17.45 -19.28 5.24
CA PRO A 102 -18.43 -18.88 4.23
C PRO A 102 -18.32 -17.39 3.91
N GLY A 103 -18.73 -16.97 2.71
CA GLY A 103 -18.78 -15.55 2.38
C GLY A 103 -19.91 -14.85 3.14
N VAL A 104 -19.66 -13.64 3.61
CA VAL A 104 -20.68 -12.76 4.23
C VAL A 104 -21.29 -11.78 3.22
N GLY A 105 -20.92 -11.89 1.94
CA GLY A 105 -21.36 -11.05 0.82
C GLY A 105 -22.87 -10.84 0.69
N MET A 106 -23.68 -11.85 1.02
CA MET A 106 -25.14 -11.73 0.98
C MET A 106 -25.73 -11.04 2.21
N MET A 107 -25.10 -11.18 3.38
CA MET A 107 -25.58 -10.63 4.65
C MET A 107 -25.14 -9.17 4.86
N MET A 108 -23.96 -8.81 4.35
CA MET A 108 -23.32 -7.49 4.54
C MET A 108 -23.04 -6.81 3.20
N LYS A 109 -23.99 -6.89 2.27
CA LYS A 109 -23.81 -6.44 0.89
C LYS A 109 -23.47 -4.95 0.82
N ALA A 110 -24.15 -4.10 1.60
CA ALA A 110 -23.96 -2.66 1.56
C ALA A 110 -22.57 -2.25 2.10
N GLU A 111 -22.16 -2.85 3.21
CA GLU A 111 -20.88 -2.61 3.87
C GLU A 111 -19.71 -3.07 2.99
N LEU A 112 -19.83 -4.27 2.39
CA LEU A 112 -18.80 -4.79 1.49
C LEU A 112 -18.71 -4.01 0.18
N GLN A 113 -19.82 -3.49 -0.34
CA GLN A 113 -19.80 -2.59 -1.50
C GLN A 113 -19.11 -1.26 -1.18
N ALA A 114 -19.43 -0.64 -0.04
CA ALA A 114 -18.79 0.59 0.40
C ALA A 114 -17.28 0.39 0.61
N LEU A 115 -16.89 -0.69 1.29
CA LEU A 115 -15.49 -1.06 1.47
C LEU A 115 -14.79 -1.31 0.12
N GLY A 116 -15.45 -2.00 -0.80
CA GLY A 116 -14.91 -2.31 -2.14
C GLY A 116 -14.61 -1.07 -2.97
N GLY A 117 -15.49 -0.07 -2.93
CA GLY A 117 -15.29 1.19 -3.64
C GLY A 117 -14.03 1.94 -3.16
N ILE A 118 -13.85 2.03 -1.84
CA ILE A 118 -12.67 2.65 -1.24
C ILE A 118 -11.42 1.80 -1.52
N TRP A 119 -11.54 0.48 -1.34
CA TRP A 119 -10.45 -0.46 -1.53
C TRP A 119 -9.90 -0.42 -2.95
N LEU A 120 -10.76 -0.36 -3.97
CA LEU A 120 -10.33 -0.28 -5.36
C LEU A 120 -9.43 0.93 -5.63
N SER A 121 -9.77 2.08 -5.05
CA SER A 121 -8.95 3.29 -5.14
C SER A 121 -7.59 3.10 -4.45
N VAL A 122 -7.58 2.57 -3.22
CA VAL A 122 -6.35 2.30 -2.46
C VAL A 122 -5.46 1.31 -3.20
N LYS A 123 -6.04 0.24 -3.76
CA LYS A 123 -5.34 -0.78 -4.53
C LYS A 123 -4.70 -0.19 -5.78
N ASN A 124 -5.47 0.54 -6.60
CA ASN A 124 -4.95 1.16 -7.82
C ASN A 124 -3.81 2.14 -7.54
N ASN A 125 -3.93 2.94 -6.48
CA ASN A 125 -2.87 3.87 -6.07
C ASN A 125 -1.61 3.12 -5.60
N SER A 126 -1.79 2.05 -4.81
CA SER A 126 -0.68 1.21 -4.34
C SER A 126 0.04 0.51 -5.50
N GLU A 127 -0.72 -0.05 -6.45
CA GLU A 127 -0.19 -0.66 -7.66
C GLU A 127 0.54 0.36 -8.53
N THR A 128 0.03 1.59 -8.64
CA THR A 128 0.70 2.68 -9.35
C THR A 128 2.08 2.97 -8.73
N ILE A 129 2.18 3.05 -7.40
CA ILE A 129 3.47 3.25 -6.72
C ILE A 129 4.42 2.08 -7.01
N VAL A 130 3.94 0.83 -6.86
CA VAL A 130 4.75 -0.38 -7.09
C VAL A 130 5.25 -0.47 -8.54
N ASN A 131 4.38 -0.20 -9.51
CA ASN A 131 4.71 -0.27 -10.93
C ASN A 131 5.71 0.82 -11.36
N ASN A 132 5.78 1.93 -10.63
CA ASN A 132 6.74 3.00 -10.89
C ASN A 132 8.02 2.91 -10.03
N ARG A 133 8.25 1.78 -9.35
CA ARG A 133 9.41 1.56 -8.46
C ARG A 133 10.73 2.06 -9.04
N ASP A 134 11.11 1.55 -10.21
CA ASP A 134 12.43 1.84 -10.77
C ASP A 134 12.58 3.32 -11.14
N ARG A 135 11.49 3.97 -11.56
CA ARG A 135 11.47 5.41 -11.88
C ARG A 135 11.62 6.26 -10.62
N ILE A 136 10.92 5.89 -9.54
CA ILE A 136 10.99 6.58 -8.25
C ILE A 136 12.40 6.45 -7.66
N LEU A 137 12.96 5.23 -7.65
CA LEU A 137 14.32 4.98 -7.17
C LEU A 137 15.36 5.74 -7.99
N PHE A 138 15.25 5.69 -9.32
CA PHE A 138 16.14 6.43 -10.20
C PHE A 138 16.11 7.94 -9.93
N LEU A 139 14.93 8.53 -9.73
CA LEU A 139 14.82 9.96 -9.46
C LEU A 139 15.44 10.33 -8.11
N HIS A 140 15.29 9.49 -7.08
CA HIS A 140 15.96 9.67 -5.79
C HIS A 140 17.49 9.55 -5.91
N ASP A 141 17.98 8.60 -6.70
CA ASP A 141 19.41 8.46 -6.98
C ASP A 141 19.96 9.70 -7.69
N VAL A 142 19.27 10.21 -8.71
CA VAL A 142 19.62 11.46 -9.40
C VAL A 142 19.65 12.64 -8.42
N ALA A 143 18.62 12.79 -7.59
CA ALA A 143 18.56 13.86 -6.59
C ALA A 143 19.74 13.78 -5.62
N LYS A 144 20.04 12.58 -5.12
CA LYS A 144 21.16 12.34 -4.23
C LYS A 144 22.48 12.71 -4.90
N THR A 145 22.75 12.18 -6.10
CA THR A 145 23.98 12.46 -6.84
C THR A 145 24.14 13.97 -7.11
N LEU A 146 23.07 14.66 -7.51
CA LEU A 146 23.11 16.10 -7.74
C LEU A 146 23.41 16.86 -6.44
N ASN A 147 22.72 16.54 -5.34
CA ASN A 147 22.93 17.20 -4.05
C ASN A 147 24.33 16.96 -3.48
N GLU A 148 24.92 15.79 -3.71
CA GLU A 148 26.31 15.49 -3.36
C GLU A 148 27.31 16.20 -4.28
N SER A 149 26.98 16.39 -5.56
CA SER A 149 27.87 17.00 -6.56
C SER A 149 27.86 18.52 -6.56
N ILE A 150 26.76 19.18 -6.17
CA ILE A 150 26.65 20.66 -6.19
C ILE A 150 27.77 21.35 -5.41
N PRO A 151 28.10 20.96 -4.16
CA PRO A 151 29.20 21.57 -3.43
C PRO A 151 30.56 21.42 -4.13
N GLU A 152 30.75 20.34 -4.88
CA GLU A 152 31.98 20.13 -5.66
C GLU A 152 31.98 20.99 -6.91
N LEU A 153 30.88 21.00 -7.65
CA LEU A 153 30.68 21.88 -8.81
C LEU A 153 30.89 23.35 -8.42
N GLN A 154 30.42 23.79 -7.25
CA GLN A 154 30.67 25.13 -6.74
C GLN A 154 32.17 25.44 -6.61
N ARG A 155 32.96 24.52 -6.03
CA ARG A 155 34.42 24.70 -5.89
C ARG A 155 35.11 24.75 -7.24
N GLU A 156 34.77 23.82 -8.14
CA GLU A 156 35.39 23.75 -9.46
C GLU A 156 35.03 24.96 -10.33
N TYR A 157 33.77 25.41 -10.32
CA TYR A 157 33.38 26.61 -11.06
C TYR A 157 34.00 27.89 -10.50
N ASN A 158 34.21 28.00 -9.18
CA ASN A 158 34.96 29.12 -8.61
C ASN A 158 36.40 29.14 -9.13
N ARG A 159 37.05 27.99 -9.22
CA ARG A 159 38.39 27.87 -9.80
C ARG A 159 38.41 28.19 -11.29
N VAL A 160 37.39 27.78 -12.05
CA VAL A 160 37.26 28.18 -13.46
C VAL A 160 37.15 29.69 -13.59
N VAL A 161 36.34 30.35 -12.75
CA VAL A 161 36.21 31.82 -12.74
C VAL A 161 37.55 32.50 -12.40
N GLU A 162 38.31 32.00 -11.42
CA GLU A 162 39.65 32.51 -11.10
C GLU A 162 40.59 32.43 -12.31
N VAL A 163 40.63 31.27 -12.99
CA VAL A 163 41.45 31.08 -14.20
C VAL A 163 41.02 32.00 -15.35
N LEU A 164 39.71 32.23 -15.52
CA LEU A 164 39.20 33.15 -16.53
C LEU A 164 39.62 34.60 -16.23
N LEU A 165 39.60 35.01 -14.96
CA LEU A 165 40.07 36.33 -14.53
C LEU A 165 41.58 36.49 -14.77
N ASP A 166 42.39 35.51 -14.38
CA ASP A 166 43.85 35.53 -14.57
C ASP A 166 44.26 35.64 -16.05
N ARG A 167 43.44 35.09 -16.96
CA ARG A 167 43.67 35.11 -18.40
C ARG A 167 43.05 36.31 -19.12
N ASN A 168 42.46 37.26 -18.39
CA ASN A 168 41.69 38.37 -18.97
C ASN A 168 40.62 37.89 -19.98
N ALA A 169 39.94 36.78 -19.66
CA ALA A 169 38.82 36.28 -20.45
C ALA A 169 37.72 37.35 -20.58
N SER A 170 36.88 37.24 -21.61
CA SER A 170 35.82 38.21 -21.79
C SER A 170 34.81 38.13 -20.63
N ASN A 171 34.19 39.26 -20.28
CA ASN A 171 33.14 39.30 -19.26
C ASN A 171 32.01 38.30 -19.56
N GLU A 172 31.74 38.04 -20.84
CA GLU A 172 30.74 37.06 -21.27
C GLU A 172 31.11 35.63 -20.82
N GLN A 173 32.38 35.23 -20.98
CA GLN A 173 32.87 33.91 -20.56
C GLN A 173 32.76 33.70 -19.04
N ILE A 174 33.08 34.74 -18.27
CA ILE A 174 32.94 34.73 -16.80
C ILE A 174 31.47 34.60 -16.40
N VAL A 175 30.58 35.35 -17.06
CA VAL A 175 29.13 35.27 -16.81
C VAL A 175 28.57 33.90 -17.18
N TYR A 176 29.05 33.27 -18.26
CA TYR A 176 28.61 31.91 -18.62
C TYR A 176 28.98 30.89 -17.54
N ALA A 177 30.21 30.93 -17.04
CA ALA A 177 30.65 30.05 -15.95
C ALA A 177 29.80 30.23 -14.68
N GLN A 178 29.49 31.47 -14.30
CA GLN A 178 28.62 31.75 -13.13
C GLN A 178 27.17 31.29 -13.35
N LYS A 179 26.62 31.44 -14.55
CA LYS A 179 25.26 30.98 -14.88
C LYS A 179 25.13 29.47 -14.83
N GLN A 180 26.17 28.71 -15.16
CA GLN A 180 26.15 27.25 -15.07
C GLN A 180 25.93 26.76 -13.64
N LEU A 181 26.54 27.41 -12.65
CA LEU A 181 26.32 27.06 -11.26
C LEU A 181 24.85 27.28 -10.83
N LEU A 182 24.26 28.41 -11.23
CA LEU A 182 22.84 28.67 -10.95
C LEU A 182 21.91 27.65 -11.61
N LEU A 183 22.25 27.19 -12.83
CA LEU A 183 21.50 26.14 -13.52
C LEU A 183 21.59 24.80 -12.78
N ALA A 184 22.77 24.40 -12.30
CA ALA A 184 22.96 23.17 -11.52
C ALA A 184 22.08 23.18 -10.25
N GLU A 185 22.05 24.29 -9.51
CA GLU A 185 21.19 24.41 -8.33
C GLU A 185 19.69 24.41 -8.68
N ARG A 186 19.30 25.03 -9.80
CA ARG A 186 17.92 24.98 -10.27
C ARG A 186 17.50 23.57 -10.66
N ILE A 187 18.38 22.83 -11.33
CA ILE A 187 18.18 21.43 -11.70
C ILE A 187 17.89 20.61 -10.45
N ALA A 188 18.74 20.67 -9.42
CA ALA A 188 18.52 19.94 -8.16
C ALA A 188 17.21 20.34 -7.47
N ARG A 189 16.94 21.65 -7.34
CA ARG A 189 15.68 22.13 -6.75
C ARG A 189 14.43 21.64 -7.49
N ASN A 190 14.49 21.51 -8.82
CA ASN A 190 13.36 21.01 -9.60
C ASN A 190 13.22 19.50 -9.48
N VAL A 191 14.32 18.75 -9.37
CA VAL A 191 14.29 17.31 -9.04
C VAL A 191 13.65 17.08 -7.67
N ASP A 192 14.01 17.87 -6.64
CA ASP A 192 13.40 17.76 -5.30
C ASP A 192 11.88 18.03 -5.33
N LYS A 193 11.43 18.99 -6.16
CA LYS A 193 10.00 19.26 -6.38
C LYS A 193 9.30 18.09 -7.08
N MET A 194 9.95 17.48 -8.07
CA MET A 194 9.42 16.28 -8.73
C MET A 194 9.26 15.11 -7.74
N LEU A 195 10.21 14.95 -6.81
CA LEU A 195 10.13 13.94 -5.74
C LEU A 195 9.04 14.25 -4.71
N SER A 196 8.83 15.53 -4.39
CA SER A 196 7.78 15.96 -3.46
C SER A 196 6.36 15.74 -4.02
N GLY A 197 6.22 15.69 -5.34
CA GLY A 197 4.94 15.51 -6.02
C GLY A 197 4.03 16.75 -5.94
N GLY A 198 2.77 16.57 -6.35
CA GLY A 198 1.74 17.62 -6.33
C GLY A 198 1.62 18.42 -7.63
N GLU A 199 0.83 19.50 -7.60
CA GLU A 199 0.45 20.28 -8.79
C GLU A 199 1.65 20.89 -9.54
N ALA A 200 2.72 21.23 -8.81
CA ALA A 200 3.93 21.81 -9.39
C ALA A 200 4.85 20.80 -10.09
N THR A 201 4.56 19.49 -10.04
CA THR A 201 5.44 18.43 -10.55
C THR A 201 5.68 18.57 -12.06
N SER A 202 4.63 18.82 -12.84
CA SER A 202 4.76 18.95 -14.29
C SER A 202 5.65 20.14 -14.67
N GLN A 203 5.41 21.29 -14.04
CA GLN A 203 6.21 22.49 -14.26
C GLN A 203 7.67 22.29 -13.84
N ALA A 204 7.91 21.59 -12.72
CA ALA A 204 9.26 21.26 -12.27
C ALA A 204 9.99 20.35 -13.27
N ALA A 205 9.30 19.36 -13.84
CA ALA A 205 9.86 18.48 -14.86
C ALA A 205 10.22 19.24 -16.15
N ASP A 206 9.35 20.15 -16.61
CA ASP A 206 9.63 20.99 -17.78
C ASP A 206 10.86 21.89 -17.54
N GLN A 207 10.94 22.51 -16.36
CA GLN A 207 12.04 23.38 -16.00
C GLN A 207 13.36 22.60 -15.80
N PHE A 208 13.30 21.39 -15.24
CA PHE A 208 14.43 20.48 -15.16
C PHE A 208 14.98 20.15 -16.56
N ASN A 209 14.11 19.76 -17.49
CA ASN A 209 14.52 19.41 -18.86
C ASN A 209 15.19 20.60 -19.58
N LEU A 210 14.60 21.80 -19.45
CA LEU A 210 15.17 23.01 -20.02
C LEU A 210 16.54 23.34 -19.41
N ASP A 211 16.63 23.39 -18.08
CA ASP A 211 17.87 23.77 -17.39
C ASP A 211 18.97 22.73 -17.65
N ALA A 212 18.65 21.43 -17.67
CA ALA A 212 19.57 20.35 -17.98
C ALA A 212 20.09 20.42 -19.42
N SER A 213 19.22 20.73 -20.39
CA SER A 213 19.62 20.91 -21.79
C SER A 213 20.56 22.11 -21.97
N ILE A 214 20.29 23.23 -21.30
CA ILE A 214 21.15 24.42 -21.36
C ILE A 214 22.50 24.13 -20.68
N PHE A 215 22.46 23.49 -19.50
CA PHE A 215 23.66 23.11 -18.77
C PHE A 215 24.57 22.20 -19.62
N GLY A 216 24.01 21.12 -20.16
CA GLY A 216 24.75 20.19 -21.02
C GLY A 216 25.34 20.84 -22.27
N GLY A 217 24.57 21.70 -22.94
CA GLY A 217 25.03 22.40 -24.14
C GLY A 217 26.19 23.37 -23.87
N VAL A 218 26.12 24.17 -22.79
CA VAL A 218 27.19 25.10 -22.43
C VAL A 218 28.43 24.34 -21.95
N LEU A 219 28.26 23.30 -21.13
CA LEU A 219 29.39 22.48 -20.68
C LEU A 219 30.12 21.83 -21.86
N ALA A 220 29.39 21.30 -22.84
CA ALA A 220 29.97 20.75 -24.06
C ALA A 220 30.77 21.82 -24.83
N GLY A 221 30.20 23.01 -25.03
CA GLY A 221 30.90 24.12 -25.69
C GLY A 221 32.15 24.59 -24.94
N MET A 222 32.14 24.58 -23.60
CA MET A 222 33.30 24.90 -22.77
C MET A 222 34.41 23.85 -22.87
N LEU A 223 34.07 22.57 -23.04
CA LEU A 223 35.02 21.46 -23.10
C LEU A 223 35.61 21.27 -24.50
N GLU A 224 34.76 21.33 -25.53
CA GLU A 224 35.15 21.10 -26.91
C GLU A 224 35.76 22.35 -27.57
N GLY A 225 35.48 23.53 -27.00
CA GLY A 225 35.79 24.82 -27.59
C GLY A 225 34.86 25.08 -28.77
N ASP A 226 34.13 26.20 -28.74
CA ASP A 226 33.37 26.62 -29.91
C ASP A 226 34.36 26.95 -31.04
N LYS A 227 34.10 26.44 -32.25
CA LYS A 227 34.91 26.79 -33.43
C LYS A 227 34.70 28.23 -33.84
#